data_AF-D3SVJ1-F1
#
_entry.id   AF-D3SVJ1-F1
#
_cell.length_a   1.000
_cell.length_b   1.000
_cell.length_c   1.000
_cell.angle_alpha   90.00
_cell.angle_beta   90.00
_cell.angle_gamma   90.00
#
_symmetry.space_group_name_H-M   'P 1'
#
loop_
_entity.id
_entity.type
_entity.pdbx_description
1 polymer ?
#
loop_
_entity_poly.entity_id
_entity_poly.type
_entity_poly.pdbx_seq_one_letter_code
_entity_poly.pdbx_strand_id
1 'polypeptide(L)'
;MEVHCAGCAGCCMDWTALLDDYEADRTRQRGRFADASDSDSDSADSADSADSENERRLPFDDDANFVPLTRDEVRTVLDRGMAAAMTPRFWRARDEHEAVEIDGQQVAAIAGRPAFFIGLRKPPKPVAPFGRTEPNWLPTCVFLDPTTLQCRIHGDEHFPAECGAYPAHNLELGQETECERVEATFGDDRLLDDQLSDGELDDGPLLGSHAIGEKLFCHPRPDDLDGVIERLEAGSLRPKDRAECIAVASASSPGTLAISEHHYETGKTRAMAAMPSAGGGDGGNSAPDGASWVGPAITEWHKRHDAAECDSGSTPSPDLAVTVEEDRGAPETPGWKEREDEAETRTE
;
A
#
# COMPACT_ATOMS: atom_id res chain seq x y z
N MET A 1 -18.88 6.58 9.48
CA MET A 1 -18.54 5.98 8.17
C MET A 1 -18.56 4.49 8.31
N GLU A 2 -19.19 3.81 7.37
CA GLU A 2 -19.19 2.35 7.28
C GLU A 2 -18.02 1.97 6.39
N VAL A 3 -16.96 1.42 6.99
CA VAL A 3 -15.83 0.87 6.26
C VAL A 3 -16.13 -0.61 6.10
N HIS A 4 -16.85 -0.96 5.04
CA HIS A 4 -17.18 -2.35 4.77
C HIS A 4 -15.93 -3.10 4.33
N CYS A 5 -15.41 -3.94 5.21
CA CYS A 5 -14.25 -4.78 4.88
C CYS A 5 -14.55 -5.83 3.82
N ALA A 6 -15.83 -6.15 3.60
CA ALA A 6 -16.30 -6.72 2.35
C ALA A 6 -16.19 -5.68 1.21
N GLY A 7 -14.98 -5.47 0.70
CA GLY A 7 -14.72 -4.66 -0.50
C GLY A 7 -13.81 -3.42 -0.36
N CYS A 8 -13.42 -2.96 0.84
CA CYS A 8 -12.26 -2.05 0.99
C CYS A 8 -11.75 -1.87 2.44
N ALA A 9 -10.41 -1.81 2.60
CA ALA A 9 -9.67 -0.63 3.07
C ALA A 9 -8.60 -0.84 4.16
N GLY A 10 -8.54 -2.00 4.83
CA GLY A 10 -7.51 -2.24 5.87
C GLY A 10 -6.08 -2.07 5.32
N CYS A 11 -5.80 -2.65 4.15
CA CYS A 11 -4.52 -2.49 3.46
C CYS A 11 -4.33 -1.14 2.73
N CYS A 12 -5.41 -0.39 2.51
CA CYS A 12 -5.40 0.78 1.64
C CYS A 12 -4.88 2.05 2.31
N MET A 13 -4.78 2.09 3.63
CA MET A 13 -4.25 3.22 4.38
C MET A 13 -3.30 2.74 5.45
N ASP A 14 -2.32 3.56 5.81
CA ASP A 14 -1.58 3.38 7.06
C ASP A 14 -2.31 4.10 8.19
N TRP A 15 -2.90 3.31 9.08
CA TRP A 15 -3.71 3.78 10.21
C TRP A 15 -2.87 4.12 11.44
N THR A 16 -1.59 3.73 11.46
CA THR A 16 -0.72 3.81 12.64
C THR A 16 -0.66 5.23 13.19
N ALA A 17 -0.56 6.23 12.31
CA ALA A 17 -0.57 7.63 12.71
C ALA A 17 -1.85 8.04 13.47
N LEU A 18 -3.01 7.48 13.10
CA LEU A 18 -4.27 7.76 13.81
C LEU A 18 -4.38 6.99 15.12
N LEU A 19 -3.81 5.78 15.19
CA LEU A 19 -3.79 4.96 16.41
C LEU A 19 -2.92 5.62 17.48
N ASP A 20 -1.71 6.05 17.11
CA ASP A 20 -0.78 6.73 18.02
C ASP A 20 -1.37 8.04 18.56
N ASP A 21 -2.01 8.84 17.68
CA ASP A 21 -2.70 10.06 18.08
C ASP A 21 -3.87 9.77 19.05
N TYR A 22 -4.63 8.70 18.79
CA TYR A 22 -5.74 8.30 19.64
C TYR A 22 -5.27 7.82 21.03
N GLU A 23 -4.19 7.04 21.10
CA GLU A 23 -3.59 6.64 22.37
C GLU A 23 -3.02 7.84 23.14
N ALA A 24 -2.35 8.75 22.45
CA ALA A 24 -1.83 9.99 23.02
C ALA A 24 -2.98 10.86 23.59
N ASP A 25 -4.08 11.02 22.85
CA ASP A 25 -5.25 11.77 23.31
C ASP A 25 -5.99 11.07 24.45
N ARG A 26 -6.15 9.74 24.45
CA ARG A 26 -6.69 9.00 25.61
C ARG A 26 -5.82 9.16 26.84
N THR A 27 -4.51 9.16 26.69
CA THR A 27 -3.57 9.37 27.79
C THR A 27 -3.68 10.79 28.34
N ARG A 28 -3.78 11.81 27.47
CA ARG A 28 -4.07 13.19 27.87
C ARG A 28 -5.43 13.33 28.57
N GLN A 29 -6.44 12.64 28.08
CA GLN A 29 -7.79 12.68 28.64
C GLN A 29 -7.84 12.00 30.01
N ARG A 30 -7.16 10.86 30.20
CA ARG A 30 -6.98 10.20 31.51
C ARG A 30 -6.18 11.07 32.48
N GLY A 31 -5.10 11.71 32.02
CA GLY A 31 -4.32 12.67 32.81
C GLY A 31 -5.10 13.91 33.25
N ARG A 32 -6.24 14.22 32.59
CA ARG A 32 -7.14 15.32 32.97
C ARG A 32 -8.19 14.93 34.02
N PHE A 33 -8.39 13.64 34.24
CA PHE A 33 -9.29 13.10 35.28
C PHE A 33 -8.54 12.43 36.44
N ALA A 34 -7.23 12.17 36.31
CA ALA A 34 -6.37 11.67 37.36
C ALA A 34 -5.76 12.81 38.18
N ASP A 35 -6.61 13.60 38.83
CA ASP A 35 -6.26 14.34 40.05
C ASP A 35 -7.23 13.90 41.17
N ALA A 36 -7.27 12.58 41.38
CA ALA A 36 -7.76 11.93 42.60
C ALA A 36 -7.40 10.42 42.56
N SER A 37 -6.69 10.00 43.61
CA SER A 37 -6.47 8.63 44.12
C SER A 37 -5.57 7.64 43.36
N ASP A 38 -4.45 7.35 44.05
CA ASP A 38 -3.92 6.02 44.41
C ASP A 38 -3.29 5.09 43.36
N SER A 39 -1.96 5.08 43.42
CA SER A 39 -1.04 3.97 43.74
C SER A 39 -1.31 2.54 43.23
N ASP A 40 -0.20 1.98 42.73
CA ASP A 40 0.20 0.57 42.71
C ASP A 40 -0.47 -0.35 41.68
N SER A 41 0.24 -0.60 40.58
CA SER A 41 0.41 -1.96 40.04
C SER A 41 1.64 -2.04 39.15
N ASP A 42 2.68 -2.69 39.67
CA ASP A 42 3.71 -3.39 38.91
C ASP A 42 3.08 -4.28 37.84
N SER A 43 3.60 -4.26 36.61
CA SER A 43 3.47 -5.37 35.66
C SER A 43 4.67 -5.35 34.73
N ALA A 44 5.66 -6.14 35.14
CA ALA A 44 6.75 -6.58 34.30
C ALA A 44 6.24 -7.72 33.42
N ASP A 45 5.89 -7.43 32.17
CA ASP A 45 5.56 -8.43 31.14
C ASP A 45 5.94 -7.91 29.74
N SER A 46 7.21 -7.53 29.55
CA SER A 46 7.73 -7.04 28.26
C SER A 46 8.91 -7.87 27.73
N ALA A 47 9.08 -9.10 28.22
CA ALA A 47 10.20 -9.96 27.82
C ALA A 47 9.85 -10.96 26.70
N ASP A 48 8.57 -11.23 26.43
CA ASP A 48 8.14 -12.23 25.43
C ASP A 48 7.92 -11.66 24.01
N SER A 49 7.97 -10.33 23.84
CA SER A 49 7.76 -9.67 22.53
C SER A 49 9.03 -9.56 21.68
N ALA A 50 10.22 -9.70 22.29
CA ALA A 50 11.49 -9.43 21.61
C ALA A 50 11.98 -10.59 20.72
N ASP A 51 11.56 -11.83 20.99
CA ASP A 51 12.02 -13.00 20.22
C ASP A 51 11.27 -13.16 18.88
N SER A 52 10.02 -12.69 18.80
CA SER A 52 9.17 -12.80 17.60
C SER A 52 9.35 -11.65 16.59
N GLU A 53 9.87 -10.50 17.02
CA GLU A 53 10.32 -9.44 16.10
C GLU A 53 11.63 -9.81 15.39
N ASN A 54 12.46 -10.65 16.02
CA ASN A 54 13.76 -11.07 15.52
C ASN A 54 13.67 -12.12 14.38
N GLU A 55 12.48 -12.67 14.11
CA GLU A 55 12.26 -13.66 13.04
C GLU A 55 11.77 -13.04 11.72
N ARG A 56 11.25 -11.81 11.69
CA ARG A 56 10.73 -11.20 10.46
C ARG A 56 11.81 -10.37 9.75
N ARG A 57 11.90 -10.49 8.42
CA ARG A 57 12.83 -9.65 7.64
C ARG A 57 12.29 -8.22 7.59
N LEU A 58 13.12 -7.25 7.93
CA LEU A 58 12.74 -5.84 7.93
C LEU A 58 12.78 -5.25 6.51
N PRO A 59 11.67 -4.68 6.00
CA PRO A 59 11.66 -4.00 4.70
C PRO A 59 12.49 -2.72 4.75
N PHE A 60 13.03 -2.29 3.60
CA PHE A 60 13.75 -1.02 3.48
C PHE A 60 12.84 0.21 3.44
N ASP A 61 11.54 0.01 3.19
CA ASP A 61 10.52 1.05 3.20
C ASP A 61 9.67 0.97 4.48
N ASP A 62 8.81 1.97 4.67
CA ASP A 62 8.00 2.18 5.87
C ASP A 62 6.51 1.81 5.71
N ASP A 63 6.10 1.18 4.60
CA ASP A 63 4.68 0.86 4.36
C ASP A 63 4.21 -0.34 5.22
N ALA A 64 3.53 -0.10 6.33
CA ALA A 64 3.03 -1.17 7.19
C ALA A 64 2.10 -2.17 6.45
N ASN A 65 1.41 -1.71 5.40
CA ASN A 65 0.26 -2.37 4.79
C ASN A 65 0.47 -2.64 3.28
N PHE A 66 1.70 -2.97 2.89
CA PHE A 66 2.08 -3.13 1.48
C PHE A 66 1.29 -4.24 0.79
N VAL A 67 0.66 -3.90 -0.33
CA VAL A 67 -0.11 -4.84 -1.16
C VAL A 67 0.79 -5.36 -2.28
N PRO A 68 1.34 -6.58 -2.17
CA PRO A 68 2.12 -7.18 -3.25
C PRO A 68 1.23 -7.55 -4.44
N LEU A 69 1.73 -7.29 -5.64
CA LEU A 69 1.10 -7.66 -6.89
C LEU A 69 1.74 -8.93 -7.46
N THR A 70 0.91 -9.77 -8.04
CA THR A 70 1.34 -10.89 -8.88
C THR A 70 1.92 -10.38 -10.20
N ARG A 71 2.60 -11.25 -10.93
CA ARG A 71 3.23 -10.94 -12.21
C ARG A 71 2.18 -10.49 -13.23
N ASP A 72 1.05 -11.17 -13.27
CA ASP A 72 0.01 -10.88 -14.25
C ASP A 72 -0.73 -9.58 -13.88
N GLU A 73 -0.87 -9.25 -12.61
CA GLU A 73 -1.31 -7.92 -12.16
C GLU A 73 -0.32 -6.81 -12.54
N VAL A 74 0.98 -7.03 -12.36
CA VAL A 74 2.02 -6.08 -12.79
C VAL A 74 1.91 -5.79 -14.29
N ARG A 75 1.72 -6.83 -15.12
CA ARG A 75 1.53 -6.69 -16.57
C ARG A 75 0.27 -5.90 -16.89
N THR A 76 -0.83 -6.23 -16.24
CA THR A 76 -2.11 -5.55 -16.37
C THR A 76 -2.01 -4.05 -16.08
N VAL A 77 -1.42 -3.67 -14.94
CA VAL A 77 -1.23 -2.25 -14.56
C VAL A 77 -0.30 -1.55 -15.56
N LEU A 78 0.72 -2.25 -16.05
CA LEU A 78 1.65 -1.72 -17.04
C LEU A 78 1.00 -1.48 -18.42
N ASP A 79 0.15 -2.40 -18.87
CA ASP A 79 -0.55 -2.32 -20.16
C ASP A 79 -1.57 -1.17 -20.20
N ARG A 80 -2.09 -0.78 -19.04
CA ARG A 80 -2.93 0.42 -18.86
C ARG A 80 -2.12 1.73 -18.78
N GLY A 81 -0.80 1.68 -18.88
CA GLY A 81 0.06 2.85 -18.76
C GLY A 81 0.11 3.42 -17.33
N MET A 82 -0.21 2.60 -16.32
CA MET A 82 -0.29 3.02 -14.91
C MET A 82 0.96 2.62 -14.12
N ALA A 83 2.12 2.50 -14.77
CA ALA A 83 3.37 2.09 -14.10
C ALA A 83 3.73 2.98 -12.90
N ALA A 84 3.32 4.25 -12.91
CA ALA A 84 3.50 5.17 -11.80
C ALA A 84 2.80 4.74 -10.50
N ALA A 85 1.80 3.85 -10.57
CA ALA A 85 1.09 3.27 -9.44
C ALA A 85 1.94 2.28 -8.65
N MET A 86 2.96 1.68 -9.27
CA MET A 86 3.70 0.55 -8.72
C MET A 86 5.02 0.99 -8.07
N THR A 87 5.46 0.28 -7.03
CA THR A 87 6.76 0.48 -6.39
C THR A 87 7.36 -0.85 -5.93
N PRO A 88 8.71 -1.01 -5.99
CA PRO A 88 9.33 -2.19 -5.41
C PRO A 88 9.45 -2.08 -3.89
N ARG A 89 9.47 -3.24 -3.23
CA ARG A 89 9.87 -3.43 -1.83
C ARG A 89 11.00 -4.46 -1.76
N PHE A 90 12.06 -4.14 -1.04
CA PHE A 90 13.16 -5.03 -0.72
C PHE A 90 13.24 -5.23 0.80
N TRP A 91 13.96 -6.26 1.24
CA TRP A 91 14.18 -6.54 2.66
C TRP A 91 15.65 -6.64 2.99
N ARG A 92 15.96 -6.32 4.24
CA ARG A 92 17.26 -6.61 4.85
C ARG A 92 17.41 -8.13 4.98
N ALA A 93 18.61 -8.62 4.68
CA ALA A 93 18.97 -10.02 4.91
C ALA A 93 19.04 -10.31 6.41
N ARG A 94 18.72 -11.54 6.83
CA ARG A 94 18.88 -11.95 8.24
C ARG A 94 20.34 -12.23 8.58
N ASP A 95 21.08 -12.77 7.61
CA ASP A 95 22.49 -13.10 7.74
C ASP A 95 23.21 -13.02 6.38
N GLU A 96 24.54 -13.15 6.42
CA GLU A 96 25.43 -13.02 5.25
C GLU A 96 25.23 -14.13 4.20
N HIS A 97 24.64 -15.28 4.55
CA HIS A 97 24.48 -16.40 3.62
C HIS A 97 23.32 -16.22 2.64
N GLU A 98 22.36 -15.37 3.00
CA GLU A 98 21.22 -15.00 2.17
C GLU A 98 21.28 -13.53 1.72
N ALA A 99 22.46 -12.92 1.77
CA ALA A 99 22.65 -11.51 1.48
C ALA A 99 23.38 -11.25 0.16
N VAL A 100 23.05 -10.13 -0.46
CA VAL A 100 23.89 -9.46 -1.45
C VAL A 100 24.08 -8.02 -0.98
N GLU A 101 25.32 -7.55 -0.97
CA GLU A 101 25.63 -6.17 -0.59
C GLU A 101 25.31 -5.22 -1.77
N ILE A 102 24.45 -4.23 -1.51
CA ILE A 102 24.07 -3.18 -2.45
C ILE A 102 23.99 -1.88 -1.65
N ASP A 103 24.61 -0.81 -2.14
CA ASP A 103 24.63 0.50 -1.46
C ASP A 103 25.16 0.43 -0.01
N GLY A 104 26.04 -0.52 0.28
CA GLY A 104 26.55 -0.79 1.63
C GLY A 104 25.54 -1.45 2.58
N GLN A 105 24.38 -1.89 2.07
CA GLN A 105 23.33 -2.57 2.81
C GLN A 105 23.27 -4.06 2.45
N GLN A 106 22.96 -4.92 3.42
CA GLN A 106 22.78 -6.36 3.20
C GLN A 106 21.34 -6.64 2.74
N VAL A 107 21.14 -6.85 1.44
CA VAL A 107 19.83 -7.08 0.83
C VAL A 107 19.53 -8.57 0.75
N ALA A 108 18.33 -8.98 1.18
CA ALA A 108 17.89 -10.36 1.12
C ALA A 108 17.88 -10.87 -0.34
N ALA A 109 18.42 -12.06 -0.55
CA ALA A 109 18.66 -12.61 -1.87
C ALA A 109 18.36 -14.10 -1.95
N ILE A 110 17.91 -14.55 -3.12
CA ILE A 110 17.72 -15.96 -3.45
C ILE A 110 18.73 -16.31 -4.54
N ALA A 111 19.64 -17.25 -4.25
CA ALA A 111 20.71 -17.65 -5.17
C ALA A 111 21.54 -16.44 -5.69
N GLY A 112 21.89 -15.52 -4.80
CA GLY A 112 22.67 -14.31 -5.13
C GLY A 112 21.88 -13.25 -5.91
N ARG A 113 20.55 -13.35 -5.95
CA ARG A 113 19.68 -12.40 -6.65
C ARG A 113 18.79 -11.67 -5.65
N PRO A 114 18.87 -10.32 -5.56
CA PRO A 114 18.07 -9.51 -4.66
C PRO A 114 16.58 -9.80 -4.82
N ALA A 115 15.93 -10.17 -3.73
CA ALA A 115 14.52 -10.53 -3.69
C ALA A 115 13.66 -9.29 -3.42
N PHE A 116 12.57 -9.12 -4.16
CA PHE A 116 11.67 -7.98 -4.04
C PHE A 116 10.22 -8.32 -4.37
N PHE A 117 9.29 -7.54 -3.83
CA PHE A 117 7.92 -7.46 -4.35
C PHE A 117 7.74 -6.22 -5.21
N ILE A 118 6.75 -6.25 -6.09
CA ILE A 118 6.12 -5.04 -6.62
C ILE A 118 4.80 -4.88 -5.89
N GLY A 119 4.47 -3.67 -5.48
CA GLY A 119 3.19 -3.35 -4.84
C GLY A 119 2.66 -1.99 -5.27
N LEU A 120 1.53 -1.60 -4.70
CA LEU A 120 0.91 -0.31 -4.98
C LEU A 120 1.51 0.79 -4.11
N ARG A 121 1.70 1.98 -4.70
CA ARG A 121 2.17 3.16 -3.99
C ARG A 121 1.07 3.75 -3.11
N LYS A 122 1.52 4.37 -2.02
CA LYS A 122 0.69 5.09 -1.07
C LYS A 122 1.08 6.56 -0.97
N PRO A 123 0.71 7.42 -1.95
CA PRO A 123 0.89 8.86 -1.78
C PRO A 123 0.14 9.36 -0.52
N PRO A 124 0.63 10.43 0.13
CA PRO A 124 -0.12 11.07 1.20
C PRO A 124 -1.40 11.68 0.63
N LYS A 125 -2.56 11.32 1.18
CA LYS A 125 -3.86 11.91 0.82
C LYS A 125 -4.55 12.48 2.04
N PRO A 126 -5.33 13.58 1.89
CA PRO A 126 -6.11 14.14 2.98
C PRO A 126 -7.37 13.29 3.17
N VAL A 127 -7.40 12.46 4.20
CA VAL A 127 -8.53 11.58 4.50
C VAL A 127 -9.11 11.91 5.87
N ALA A 128 -10.43 11.81 5.99
CA ALA A 128 -11.11 11.96 7.26
C ALA A 128 -11.91 10.68 7.53
N PRO A 129 -11.29 9.62 8.08
CA PRO A 129 -11.97 8.36 8.41
C PRO A 129 -12.69 8.43 9.77
N PHE A 130 -13.50 7.41 10.10
CA PHE A 130 -14.20 7.23 11.40
C PHE A 130 -15.10 8.37 11.92
N GLY A 131 -15.63 9.20 11.03
CA GLY A 131 -16.56 10.30 11.33
C GLY A 131 -15.84 11.57 11.76
N ARG A 132 -14.51 11.62 11.59
CA ARG A 132 -13.72 12.82 11.88
C ARG A 132 -14.14 13.95 10.95
N THR A 133 -14.30 15.14 11.52
CA THR A 133 -14.63 16.36 10.76
C THR A 133 -13.40 17.01 10.15
N GLU A 134 -12.21 16.70 10.68
CA GLU A 134 -10.94 17.26 10.22
C GLU A 134 -10.13 16.17 9.50
N PRO A 135 -9.69 16.42 8.25
CA PRO A 135 -8.87 15.47 7.50
C PRO A 135 -7.44 15.43 8.03
N ASN A 136 -6.76 14.31 7.80
CA ASN A 136 -5.36 14.08 8.12
C ASN A 136 -4.62 13.59 6.88
N TRP A 137 -3.35 13.95 6.74
CA TRP A 137 -2.50 13.39 5.70
C TRP A 137 -2.10 11.97 6.09
N LEU A 138 -2.57 10.97 5.37
CA LEU A 138 -2.19 9.57 5.58
C LEU A 138 -1.61 8.94 4.31
N PRO A 139 -0.58 8.07 4.42
CA PRO A 139 -0.18 7.19 3.34
C PRO A 139 -1.37 6.36 2.88
N THR A 140 -1.83 6.63 1.66
CA THR A 140 -3.09 6.10 1.15
C THR A 140 -2.88 5.51 -0.23
N CYS A 141 -3.36 4.29 -0.46
CA CYS A 141 -3.32 3.59 -1.74
C CYS A 141 -3.70 4.54 -2.87
N VAL A 142 -2.89 4.51 -3.92
CA VAL A 142 -3.05 5.37 -5.09
C VAL A 142 -4.47 5.37 -5.67
N PHE A 143 -5.18 4.25 -5.60
CA PHE A 143 -6.54 4.10 -6.13
C PHE A 143 -7.67 4.39 -5.13
N LEU A 144 -7.36 4.65 -3.85
CA LEU A 144 -8.40 5.02 -2.90
C LEU A 144 -8.84 6.47 -3.15
N ASP A 145 -10.13 6.68 -3.34
CA ASP A 145 -10.73 8.00 -3.32
C ASP A 145 -10.76 8.53 -1.88
N PRO A 146 -10.05 9.63 -1.54
CA PRO A 146 -10.03 10.13 -0.18
C PRO A 146 -11.37 10.73 0.27
N THR A 147 -12.28 11.04 -0.67
CA THR A 147 -13.60 11.62 -0.39
C THR A 147 -14.59 10.58 0.12
N THR A 148 -14.59 9.41 -0.54
CA THR A 148 -15.56 8.33 -0.25
C THR A 148 -14.94 7.14 0.48
N LEU A 149 -13.60 7.06 0.52
CA LEU A 149 -12.83 5.91 0.99
C LEU A 149 -13.15 4.62 0.23
N GLN A 150 -13.54 4.74 -1.04
CA GLN A 150 -13.75 3.61 -1.94
C GLN A 150 -12.59 3.47 -2.92
N CYS A 151 -12.26 2.25 -3.30
CA CYS A 151 -11.28 1.99 -4.35
C CYS A 151 -11.89 2.31 -5.72
N ARG A 152 -11.25 3.21 -6.48
CA ARG A 152 -11.69 3.64 -7.82
C ARG A 152 -11.69 2.53 -8.87
N ILE A 153 -11.00 1.42 -8.61
CA ILE A 153 -10.92 0.26 -9.50
C ILE A 153 -11.61 -0.98 -8.90
N HIS A 154 -12.43 -0.82 -7.86
CA HIS A 154 -13.15 -1.94 -7.25
C HIS A 154 -14.15 -2.56 -8.24
N GLY A 155 -14.15 -3.89 -8.35
CA GLY A 155 -15.01 -4.62 -9.28
C GLY A 155 -14.62 -4.49 -10.75
N ASP A 156 -13.54 -3.77 -11.04
CA ASP A 156 -12.90 -3.77 -12.36
C ASP A 156 -12.12 -5.09 -12.54
N GLU A 157 -11.94 -5.55 -13.78
CA GLU A 157 -11.17 -6.74 -14.14
C GLU A 157 -9.70 -6.68 -13.66
N HIS A 158 -9.21 -5.49 -13.29
CA HIS A 158 -7.85 -5.23 -12.82
C HIS A 158 -7.74 -5.00 -11.31
N PHE A 159 -8.84 -5.19 -10.57
CA PHE A 159 -8.79 -5.16 -9.12
C PHE A 159 -7.83 -6.25 -8.61
N PRO A 160 -6.76 -5.91 -7.86
CA PRO A 160 -5.79 -6.92 -7.43
C PRO A 160 -6.46 -8.01 -6.60
N ALA A 161 -6.12 -9.27 -6.87
CA ALA A 161 -6.62 -10.44 -6.16
C ALA A 161 -6.33 -10.32 -4.66
N GLU A 162 -5.15 -9.82 -4.27
CA GLU A 162 -4.81 -9.58 -2.87
C GLU A 162 -5.69 -8.52 -2.20
N CYS A 163 -6.19 -7.54 -2.97
CA CYS A 163 -7.17 -6.57 -2.44
C CYS A 163 -8.54 -7.22 -2.23
N GLY A 164 -8.92 -8.21 -3.03
CA GLY A 164 -10.19 -8.94 -2.91
C GLY A 164 -10.15 -10.07 -1.90
N ALA A 165 -8.99 -10.69 -1.67
CA ALA A 165 -8.78 -11.74 -0.70
C ALA A 165 -8.43 -11.21 0.71
N TYR A 166 -8.29 -9.90 0.87
CA TYR A 166 -8.16 -9.28 2.17
C TYR A 166 -9.54 -8.97 2.77
N PRO A 167 -9.81 -9.26 4.06
CA PRO A 167 -8.90 -9.81 5.07
C PRO A 167 -8.84 -11.35 5.13
N ALA A 168 -9.54 -12.07 4.25
CA ALA A 168 -9.72 -13.52 4.30
C ALA A 168 -8.42 -14.31 4.53
N HIS A 169 -7.34 -13.99 3.81
CA HIS A 169 -6.05 -14.67 4.00
C HIS A 169 -5.43 -14.47 5.39
N ASN A 170 -5.58 -13.30 6.00
CA ASN A 170 -5.06 -13.05 7.34
C ASN A 170 -5.84 -13.87 8.37
N LEU A 171 -7.17 -13.91 8.24
CA LEU A 171 -8.05 -14.73 9.08
C LEU A 171 -7.73 -16.22 8.92
N GLU A 172 -7.50 -16.70 7.70
CA GLU A 172 -7.09 -18.09 7.43
C GLU A 172 -5.75 -18.43 8.10
N LEU A 173 -4.80 -17.49 8.11
CA LEU A 173 -3.49 -17.63 8.76
C LEU A 173 -3.52 -17.38 10.28
N GLY A 174 -4.69 -17.09 10.85
CA GLY A 174 -4.85 -16.72 12.26
C GLY A 174 -4.02 -15.49 12.65
N GLN A 175 -3.81 -14.58 11.71
CA GLN A 175 -3.13 -13.31 11.92
C GLN A 175 -4.14 -12.20 12.15
N GLU A 176 -3.84 -11.36 13.14
CA GLU A 176 -4.62 -10.14 13.38
C GLU A 176 -4.59 -9.25 12.13
N THR A 177 -5.76 -8.74 11.76
CA THR A 177 -5.98 -7.84 10.64
C THR A 177 -5.90 -6.39 11.10
N GLU A 178 -5.56 -5.48 10.18
CA GLU A 178 -5.66 -4.04 10.44
C GLU A 178 -7.07 -3.63 10.83
N CYS A 179 -8.08 -4.31 10.28
CA CYS A 179 -9.48 -4.10 10.60
C CYS A 179 -9.75 -4.42 12.08
N GLU A 180 -9.28 -5.56 12.60
CA GLU A 180 -9.37 -5.92 14.02
C GLU A 180 -8.71 -4.86 14.91
N ARG A 181 -7.50 -4.37 14.54
CA ARG A 181 -6.80 -3.33 15.31
C ARG A 181 -7.55 -2.00 15.34
N VAL A 182 -8.10 -1.60 14.20
CA VAL A 182 -8.88 -0.37 14.06
C VAL A 182 -10.19 -0.48 14.84
N GLU A 183 -10.92 -1.61 14.77
CA GLU A 183 -12.13 -1.86 15.57
C GLU A 183 -11.86 -1.77 17.06
N ALA A 184 -10.80 -2.43 17.51
CA ALA A 184 -10.40 -2.42 18.92
C ALA A 184 -10.18 -0.98 19.44
N THR A 185 -9.76 -0.07 18.56
CA THR A 185 -9.42 1.30 18.91
C THR A 185 -10.58 2.28 18.75
N PHE A 186 -11.35 2.20 17.65
CA PHE A 186 -12.36 3.21 17.28
C PHE A 186 -13.82 2.74 17.43
N GLY A 187 -14.09 1.43 17.53
CA GLY A 187 -15.39 0.85 17.88
C GLY A 187 -16.46 0.68 16.77
N ASP A 188 -17.46 -0.15 17.11
CA ASP A 188 -18.60 -0.78 16.36
C ASP A 188 -18.29 -2.05 15.54
N ASP A 189 -19.24 -3.00 15.50
CA ASP A 189 -19.26 -4.28 14.73
C ASP A 189 -19.33 -4.05 13.20
N ARG A 190 -18.57 -3.09 12.68
CA ARG A 190 -18.71 -2.56 11.32
C ARG A 190 -17.60 -3.00 10.38
N LEU A 191 -16.46 -3.48 10.89
CA LEU A 191 -15.26 -3.72 10.10
C LEU A 191 -14.91 -5.20 9.91
N LEU A 192 -15.65 -6.17 10.45
CA LEU A 192 -15.41 -7.58 10.13
C LEU A 192 -16.71 -8.37 9.99
N ASP A 193 -16.84 -9.05 8.86
CA ASP A 193 -17.54 -10.34 8.82
C ASP A 193 -16.46 -11.39 9.12
N ASP A 194 -16.62 -12.15 10.21
CA ASP A 194 -15.66 -13.18 10.63
C ASP A 194 -15.87 -14.51 9.88
N GLN A 195 -16.86 -14.56 8.97
CA GLN A 195 -17.17 -15.72 8.16
C GLN A 195 -16.56 -15.60 6.76
N LEU A 196 -15.65 -16.51 6.44
CA LEU A 196 -15.13 -16.70 5.09
C LEU A 196 -16.17 -17.45 4.26
N SER A 197 -16.57 -16.91 3.12
CA SER A 197 -17.32 -17.66 2.12
C SER A 197 -16.36 -18.55 1.30
N ASP A 198 -16.82 -19.73 0.86
CA ASP A 198 -16.00 -20.70 0.13
C ASP A 198 -15.35 -20.13 -1.16
N GLY A 199 -15.88 -19.04 -1.71
CA GLY A 199 -15.35 -18.37 -2.91
C GLY A 199 -14.26 -17.32 -2.64
N GLU A 200 -14.04 -16.90 -1.38
CA GLU A 200 -13.02 -15.90 -1.01
C GLU A 200 -11.63 -16.51 -0.84
N LEU A 201 -11.53 -17.84 -0.82
CA LEU A 201 -10.30 -18.62 -0.65
C LEU A 201 -9.93 -19.47 -1.88
N ASP A 202 -10.55 -19.23 -3.04
CA ASP A 202 -10.44 -20.10 -4.22
C ASP A 202 -8.98 -20.27 -4.69
N ASP A 203 -8.14 -19.25 -4.47
CA ASP A 203 -6.69 -19.28 -4.66
C ASP A 203 -5.98 -18.99 -3.32
N GLY A 204 -5.79 -20.01 -2.48
CA GLY A 204 -5.10 -19.88 -1.19
C GLY A 204 -3.70 -19.26 -1.29
N PRO A 205 -3.07 -18.91 -0.15
CA PRO A 205 -1.88 -18.07 -0.13
C PRO A 205 -0.72 -18.66 -0.96
N LEU A 206 -0.15 -17.83 -1.85
CA LEU A 206 1.03 -18.20 -2.65
C LEU A 206 2.27 -18.31 -1.75
N LEU A 207 2.56 -19.53 -1.29
CA LEU A 207 3.67 -19.85 -0.39
C LEU A 207 4.75 -20.71 -1.07
N GLY A 208 5.96 -20.63 -0.53
CA GLY A 208 7.10 -21.45 -0.94
C GLY A 208 7.67 -21.09 -2.32
N SER A 209 8.31 -22.05 -2.97
CA SER A 209 9.01 -21.83 -4.25
C SER A 209 8.11 -21.41 -5.40
N HIS A 210 6.81 -21.73 -5.33
CA HIS A 210 5.82 -21.35 -6.35
C HIS A 210 5.58 -19.83 -6.40
N ALA A 211 5.83 -19.12 -5.30
CA ALA A 211 5.75 -17.66 -5.27
C ALA A 211 6.87 -16.99 -6.08
N ILE A 212 7.99 -17.67 -6.31
CA ILE A 212 9.15 -17.11 -7.03
C ILE A 212 8.77 -16.88 -8.50
N GLY A 213 8.95 -15.65 -8.97
CA GLY A 213 8.61 -15.22 -10.32
C GLY A 213 7.12 -15.02 -10.59
N GLU A 214 6.26 -15.32 -9.60
CA GLU A 214 4.82 -15.04 -9.62
C GLU A 214 4.48 -13.84 -8.74
N LYS A 215 4.96 -13.80 -7.49
CA LYS A 215 4.70 -12.71 -6.53
C LYS A 215 5.98 -12.19 -5.89
N LEU A 216 6.93 -13.10 -5.60
CA LEU A 216 8.29 -12.79 -5.18
C LEU A 216 9.22 -12.76 -6.38
N PHE A 217 9.80 -11.60 -6.70
CA PHE A 217 10.71 -11.46 -7.84
C PHE A 217 12.16 -11.43 -7.38
N CYS A 218 13.08 -11.76 -8.29
CA CYS A 218 14.51 -11.78 -8.00
C CYS A 218 15.28 -11.05 -9.09
N HIS A 219 15.98 -9.97 -8.76
CA HIS A 219 16.69 -9.16 -9.74
C HIS A 219 17.85 -9.96 -10.35
N PRO A 220 17.96 -10.10 -11.69
CA PRO A 220 19.00 -10.93 -12.32
C PRO A 220 20.41 -10.36 -12.19
N ARG A 221 20.53 -9.05 -11.98
CA ARG A 221 21.79 -8.30 -12.03
C ARG A 221 21.85 -7.33 -10.85
N PRO A 222 22.49 -7.69 -9.73
CA PRO A 222 22.53 -6.85 -8.53
C PRO A 222 23.09 -5.44 -8.81
N ASP A 223 24.12 -5.35 -9.64
CA ASP A 223 24.80 -4.08 -9.99
C ASP A 223 23.87 -3.04 -10.65
N ASP A 224 22.77 -3.47 -11.28
CA ASP A 224 21.80 -2.53 -11.86
C ASP A 224 20.96 -1.81 -10.79
N LEU A 225 21.02 -2.26 -9.54
CA LEU A 225 20.34 -1.67 -8.39
C LEU A 225 21.22 -0.64 -7.64
N ASP A 226 22.36 -0.24 -8.20
CA ASP A 226 23.23 0.78 -7.60
C ASP A 226 22.49 2.11 -7.32
N GLY A 227 22.57 2.54 -6.07
CA GLY A 227 21.85 3.64 -5.43
C GLY A 227 20.33 3.44 -5.29
N VAL A 228 19.76 2.32 -5.76
CA VAL A 228 18.30 2.08 -5.69
C VAL A 228 17.87 1.81 -4.26
N ILE A 229 18.66 1.07 -3.48
CA ILE A 229 18.32 0.70 -2.11
C ILE A 229 18.41 1.93 -1.21
N GLU A 230 19.47 2.74 -1.36
CA GLU A 230 19.60 4.02 -0.65
C GLU A 230 18.41 4.95 -0.96
N ARG A 231 18.02 5.08 -2.24
CA ARG A 231 16.86 5.91 -2.62
C ARG A 231 15.52 5.35 -2.16
N LEU A 232 15.40 4.03 -2.07
CA LEU A 232 14.20 3.37 -1.53
C LEU A 232 14.03 3.72 -0.06
N GLU A 233 15.07 3.54 0.74
CA GLU A 233 15.08 3.86 2.17
C GLU A 233 14.82 5.35 2.42
N ALA A 234 15.34 6.22 1.54
CA ALA A 234 15.08 7.67 1.60
C ALA A 234 13.73 8.10 0.98
N GLY A 235 12.86 7.19 0.55
CA GLY A 235 11.56 7.51 -0.07
C GLY A 235 11.65 8.27 -1.41
N SER A 236 12.82 8.27 -2.06
CA SER A 236 13.16 9.15 -3.20
C SER A 236 13.41 8.40 -4.51
N LEU A 237 12.87 7.17 -4.63
CA LEU A 237 12.97 6.37 -5.86
C LEU A 237 12.59 7.17 -7.11
N ARG A 238 13.40 7.01 -8.15
CA ARG A 238 13.18 7.65 -9.46
C ARG A 238 12.29 6.77 -10.34
N PRO A 239 11.67 7.35 -11.39
CA PRO A 239 10.95 6.58 -12.40
C PRO A 239 11.75 5.41 -12.98
N LYS A 240 13.05 5.62 -13.26
CA LYS A 240 13.95 4.60 -13.78
C LYS A 240 14.14 3.42 -12.82
N ASP A 241 14.24 3.70 -11.53
CA ASP A 241 14.46 2.67 -10.50
C ASP A 241 13.22 1.75 -10.39
N ARG A 242 12.02 2.35 -10.43
CA ARG A 242 10.75 1.60 -10.49
C ARG A 242 10.61 0.82 -11.80
N ALA A 243 10.91 1.45 -12.94
CA ALA A 243 10.78 0.84 -14.25
C ALA A 243 11.67 -0.41 -14.40
N GLU A 244 12.88 -0.40 -13.81
CA GLU A 244 13.76 -1.58 -13.78
C GLU A 244 13.08 -2.75 -13.07
N CYS A 245 12.59 -2.54 -11.84
CA CYS A 245 11.98 -3.60 -11.04
C CYS A 245 10.66 -4.09 -11.65
N ILE A 246 9.83 -3.19 -12.18
CA ILE A 246 8.58 -3.52 -12.89
C ILE A 246 8.88 -4.37 -14.13
N ALA A 247 9.91 -4.01 -14.89
CA ALA A 247 10.31 -4.78 -16.08
C ALA A 247 10.74 -6.20 -15.70
N VAL A 248 11.57 -6.36 -14.67
CA VAL A 248 11.99 -7.68 -14.17
C VAL A 248 10.80 -8.49 -13.70
N ALA A 249 9.89 -7.89 -12.91
CA ALA A 249 8.69 -8.57 -12.43
C ALA A 249 7.83 -9.04 -13.61
N SER A 250 7.48 -8.15 -14.55
CA SER A 250 6.67 -8.48 -15.73
C SER A 250 7.30 -9.55 -16.64
N ALA A 251 8.62 -9.71 -16.61
CA ALA A 251 9.37 -10.67 -17.40
C ALA A 251 9.58 -12.03 -16.71
N SER A 252 9.21 -12.15 -15.43
CA SER A 252 9.53 -13.32 -14.61
C SER A 252 8.73 -14.57 -14.97
N SER A 253 9.35 -15.72 -14.72
CA SER A 253 8.78 -17.06 -14.99
C SER A 253 8.45 -17.77 -13.67
N PRO A 254 7.17 -18.10 -13.39
CA PRO A 254 6.71 -18.65 -12.13
C PRO A 254 7.40 -19.95 -11.75
N GLY A 255 7.69 -20.11 -10.47
CA GLY A 255 8.45 -21.22 -9.91
C GLY A 255 9.95 -21.20 -10.25
N THR A 256 10.46 -20.14 -10.89
CA THR A 256 11.86 -20.06 -11.35
C THR A 256 12.45 -18.66 -11.20
N LEU A 257 13.78 -18.57 -11.27
CA LEU A 257 14.48 -17.29 -11.34
C LEU A 257 14.60 -16.76 -12.79
N ALA A 258 14.10 -17.48 -13.80
CA ALA A 258 14.26 -17.09 -15.20
C ALA A 258 13.41 -15.86 -15.54
N ILE A 259 13.95 -14.99 -16.39
CA ILE A 259 13.19 -13.87 -16.97
C ILE A 259 13.26 -13.94 -18.50
N SER A 260 12.22 -13.44 -19.16
CA SER A 260 12.15 -13.31 -20.61
C SER A 260 12.70 -11.96 -21.05
N GLU A 261 13.82 -11.96 -21.78
CA GLU A 261 14.47 -10.73 -22.28
C GLU A 261 13.52 -9.85 -23.10
N HIS A 262 12.72 -10.47 -23.98
CA HIS A 262 11.72 -9.74 -24.79
C HIS A 262 10.69 -9.00 -23.93
N HIS A 263 10.15 -9.67 -22.90
CA HIS A 263 9.18 -9.05 -22.00
C HIS A 263 9.82 -8.00 -21.10
N TYR A 264 11.08 -8.20 -20.69
CA TYR A 264 11.84 -7.22 -19.90
C TYR A 264 12.05 -5.92 -20.70
N GLU A 265 12.55 -5.99 -21.93
CA GLU A 265 12.78 -4.80 -22.75
C GLU A 265 11.48 -4.06 -23.10
N THR A 266 10.43 -4.82 -23.42
CA THR A 266 9.09 -4.27 -23.69
C THR A 266 8.52 -3.61 -22.43
N GLY A 267 8.59 -4.30 -21.30
CA GLY A 267 8.07 -3.81 -20.02
C GLY A 267 8.80 -2.56 -19.55
N LYS A 268 10.13 -2.54 -19.65
CA LYS A 268 10.97 -1.38 -19.32
C LYS A 268 10.63 -0.17 -20.18
N THR A 269 10.48 -0.37 -21.48
CA THR A 269 10.10 0.70 -22.42
C THR A 269 8.74 1.28 -22.07
N ARG A 270 7.74 0.42 -21.81
CA ARG A 270 6.38 0.84 -21.41
C ARG A 270 6.39 1.59 -20.08
N ALA A 271 7.11 1.07 -19.08
CA ALA A 271 7.17 1.67 -17.75
C ALA A 271 7.83 3.05 -17.78
N MET A 272 8.92 3.21 -18.54
CA MET A 272 9.58 4.50 -18.73
C MET A 272 8.69 5.50 -19.47
N ALA A 273 7.94 5.07 -20.49
CA ALA A 273 7.02 5.94 -21.22
C ALA A 273 5.84 6.41 -20.34
N ALA A 274 5.38 5.57 -19.41
CA ALA A 274 4.30 5.88 -18.47
C ALA A 274 4.72 6.77 -17.30
N MET A 275 6.02 6.96 -17.05
CA MET A 275 6.55 7.74 -15.93
C MET A 275 7.55 8.81 -16.40
N PRO A 276 7.10 9.84 -17.14
CA PRO A 276 7.98 10.92 -17.58
C PRO A 276 8.62 11.63 -16.38
N SER A 277 9.92 11.92 -16.49
CA SER A 277 10.64 12.66 -15.45
C SER A 277 10.15 14.10 -15.39
N ALA A 278 10.00 14.65 -14.18
CA ALA A 278 9.44 15.97 -13.89
C ALA A 278 10.21 17.19 -14.48
N GLY A 279 11.19 16.99 -15.36
CA GLY A 279 12.09 18.02 -15.89
C GLY A 279 11.99 18.28 -17.40
N GLY A 280 11.04 17.69 -18.12
CA GLY A 280 10.95 17.83 -19.58
C GLY A 280 9.53 18.12 -20.07
N GLY A 281 9.08 19.37 -19.96
CA GLY A 281 7.77 19.77 -20.48
C GLY A 281 7.53 21.27 -20.38
N ASP A 282 7.81 21.98 -21.46
CA ASP A 282 7.35 23.34 -21.72
C ASP A 282 5.81 23.39 -21.66
N GLY A 283 5.27 24.11 -20.65
CA GLY A 283 4.04 24.94 -20.66
C GLY A 283 2.72 24.48 -21.30
N GLY A 284 2.61 23.27 -21.85
CA GLY A 284 1.44 22.78 -22.57
C GLY A 284 0.53 21.98 -21.66
N ASN A 285 -0.56 22.60 -21.20
CA ASN A 285 -1.55 22.03 -20.30
C ASN A 285 -2.47 20.98 -20.97
N SER A 286 -1.91 20.04 -21.73
CA SER A 286 -2.65 18.95 -22.36
C SER A 286 -1.80 17.70 -22.26
N ALA A 287 -2.12 16.86 -21.26
CA ALA A 287 -1.66 15.48 -21.26
C ALA A 287 -2.05 14.85 -22.60
N PRO A 288 -1.19 14.05 -23.25
CA PRO A 288 -1.56 13.37 -24.47
C PRO A 288 -2.81 12.52 -24.21
N ASP A 289 -3.76 12.50 -25.16
CA ASP A 289 -4.94 11.64 -25.10
C ASP A 289 -4.50 10.20 -24.76
N GLY A 290 -4.95 9.69 -23.59
CA GLY A 290 -4.60 8.36 -23.10
C GLY A 290 -3.45 8.27 -22.07
N ALA A 291 -2.89 9.40 -21.60
CA ALA A 291 -1.98 9.38 -20.45
C ALA A 291 -2.74 9.05 -19.15
N SER A 292 -2.19 8.17 -18.32
CA SER A 292 -2.78 7.81 -17.03
C SER A 292 -2.81 9.01 -16.07
N TRP A 293 -3.94 9.18 -15.38
CA TRP A 293 -4.13 10.18 -14.32
C TRP A 293 -3.21 9.96 -13.11
N VAL A 294 -2.74 8.71 -12.91
CA VAL A 294 -2.07 8.26 -11.68
C VAL A 294 -0.76 9.00 -11.41
N GLY A 295 0.15 9.06 -12.38
CA GLY A 295 1.46 9.71 -12.20
C GLY A 295 1.34 11.20 -11.84
N PRO A 296 0.58 11.99 -12.61
CA PRO A 296 0.28 13.38 -12.29
C PRO A 296 -0.40 13.56 -10.92
N ALA A 297 -1.38 12.72 -10.58
CA ALA A 297 -2.08 12.78 -9.31
C ALA A 297 -1.13 12.55 -8.12
N ILE A 298 -0.30 11.50 -8.17
CA ILE A 298 0.70 11.23 -7.12
C ILE A 298 1.65 12.41 -6.94
N THR A 299 2.13 13.00 -8.04
CA THR A 299 3.06 14.14 -8.00
C THR A 299 2.41 15.35 -7.34
N GLU A 300 1.15 15.63 -7.68
CA GLU A 300 0.43 16.76 -7.10
C GLU A 300 0.09 16.54 -5.62
N TRP A 301 -0.23 15.31 -5.21
CA TRP A 301 -0.43 14.98 -3.80
C TRP A 301 0.82 15.23 -2.96
N HIS A 302 1.98 14.72 -3.37
CA HIS A 302 3.25 15.00 -2.68
C HIS A 302 3.57 16.49 -2.63
N LYS A 303 3.45 17.19 -3.75
CA LYS A 303 3.70 18.64 -3.79
C LYS A 303 2.84 19.41 -2.79
N ARG A 304 1.57 19.01 -2.60
CA ARG A 304 0.66 19.64 -1.66
C ARG A 304 0.94 19.25 -0.21
N HIS A 305 1.28 18.00 0.03
CA HIS A 305 1.74 17.54 1.32
C HIS A 305 2.98 18.34 1.78
N ASP A 306 4.02 18.42 0.96
CA ASP A 306 5.26 19.12 1.26
C ASP A 306 5.04 20.63 1.49
N ALA A 307 4.12 21.24 0.72
CA ALA A 307 3.72 22.63 0.93
C ALA A 307 2.96 22.81 2.26
N ALA A 308 2.08 21.88 2.63
CA ALA A 308 1.33 21.93 3.89
C ALA A 308 2.24 21.77 5.12
N GLU A 309 3.29 20.94 5.03
CA GLU A 309 4.32 20.83 6.08
C GLU A 309 5.06 22.15 6.30
N CYS A 310 5.21 22.98 5.26
CA CYS A 310 5.85 24.29 5.35
C CYS A 310 4.90 25.40 5.87
N ASP A 311 3.61 25.38 5.51
CA ASP A 311 2.64 26.46 5.74
C ASP A 311 1.61 26.13 6.85
N SER A 312 2.08 25.93 8.08
CA SER A 312 1.27 25.78 9.31
C SER A 312 0.45 24.49 9.48
N GLY A 313 0.65 23.48 8.62
CA GLY A 313 0.17 22.12 8.88
C GLY A 313 -1.34 21.89 8.70
N SER A 314 -2.07 22.77 8.01
CA SER A 314 -3.50 22.53 7.76
C SER A 314 -3.68 21.49 6.65
N THR A 315 -4.36 20.38 6.94
CA THR A 315 -4.76 19.41 5.93
C THR A 315 -5.98 19.93 5.15
N PRO A 316 -5.93 19.94 3.79
CA PRO A 316 -7.05 20.42 2.97
C PRO A 316 -8.23 19.44 2.97
N SER A 317 -9.39 19.89 2.47
CA SER A 317 -10.57 19.01 2.28
C SER A 317 -10.24 17.82 1.34
N PRO A 318 -10.75 16.62 1.63
CA PRO A 318 -10.71 15.47 0.72
C PRO A 318 -11.28 15.77 -0.68
N ASP A 319 -12.23 16.70 -0.80
CA ASP A 319 -12.86 17.12 -2.07
C ASP A 319 -11.84 17.59 -3.13
N LEU A 320 -10.62 17.93 -2.70
CA LEU A 320 -9.53 18.25 -3.61
C LEU A 320 -9.21 17.09 -4.58
N ALA A 321 -9.63 15.86 -4.27
CA ALA A 321 -9.52 14.71 -5.15
C ALA A 321 -10.24 14.89 -6.48
N VAL A 322 -11.32 15.67 -6.54
CA VAL A 322 -11.98 16.00 -7.82
C VAL A 322 -10.97 16.66 -8.76
N THR A 323 -10.27 17.69 -8.28
CA THR A 323 -9.27 18.40 -9.08
C THR A 323 -7.96 17.63 -9.23
N VAL A 324 -7.56 16.79 -8.26
CA VAL A 324 -6.30 16.02 -8.32
C VAL A 324 -6.41 14.77 -9.19
N GLU A 325 -7.55 14.10 -9.17
CA GLU A 325 -7.73 12.77 -9.74
C GLU A 325 -8.82 12.76 -10.82
N GLU A 326 -10.05 13.17 -10.51
CA GLU A 326 -11.21 13.00 -11.40
C GLU A 326 -11.13 13.88 -12.66
N ASP A 327 -10.77 15.15 -12.50
CA ASP A 327 -10.52 16.08 -13.62
C ASP A 327 -9.38 15.58 -14.55
N ARG A 328 -8.55 14.65 -14.07
CA ARG A 328 -7.49 13.99 -14.84
C ARG A 328 -7.92 12.65 -15.44
N GLY A 329 -9.14 12.21 -15.21
CA GLY A 329 -9.72 10.97 -15.73
C GLY A 329 -9.73 9.80 -14.75
N ALA A 330 -9.61 10.04 -13.44
CA ALA A 330 -9.85 8.99 -12.45
C ALA A 330 -11.36 8.62 -12.41
N PRO A 331 -11.72 7.33 -12.27
CA PRO A 331 -13.12 6.92 -12.13
C PRO A 331 -13.74 7.53 -10.87
N GLU A 332 -14.96 8.07 -10.98
CA GLU A 332 -15.75 8.52 -9.84
C GLU A 332 -16.10 7.35 -8.91
N THR A 333 -16.35 7.66 -7.63
CA THR A 333 -16.85 6.67 -6.67
C THR A 333 -18.22 7.08 -6.13
N PRO A 334 -19.18 6.15 -6.01
CA PRO A 334 -20.57 6.49 -5.68
C PRO A 334 -20.79 6.86 -4.20
N GLY A 335 -19.81 6.63 -3.33
CA GLY A 335 -19.98 6.71 -1.88
C GLY A 335 -20.74 5.52 -1.30
N TRP A 336 -20.82 5.48 0.02
CA TRP A 336 -21.55 4.44 0.74
C TRP A 336 -23.02 4.87 0.88
N LYS A 337 -23.96 4.07 0.38
CA LYS A 337 -25.38 4.30 0.67
C LYS A 337 -25.64 3.95 2.14
N GLU A 338 -26.34 4.82 2.86
CA GLU A 338 -26.84 4.48 4.21
C GLU A 338 -27.80 3.29 4.08
N ARG A 339 -27.54 2.20 4.79
CA ARG A 339 -28.44 1.05 4.86
C ARG A 339 -29.65 1.40 5.71
N GLU A 340 -30.69 1.97 5.11
CA GLU A 340 -32.03 2.01 5.72
C GLU A 340 -32.95 0.85 5.26
N ASP A 341 -32.62 0.06 4.23
CA ASP A 341 -33.63 -0.78 3.55
C ASP A 341 -33.37 -2.30 3.45
N GLU A 342 -32.48 -2.91 4.25
CA GLU A 342 -32.29 -4.39 4.23
C GLU A 342 -32.86 -5.14 5.45
N ALA A 343 -33.41 -4.43 6.44
CA ALA A 343 -34.08 -5.06 7.58
C ALA A 343 -35.57 -5.40 7.31
N GLU A 344 -36.24 -4.76 6.34
CA GLU A 344 -37.66 -5.02 6.08
C GLU A 344 -37.92 -6.20 5.13
N THR A 345 -36.95 -6.61 4.30
CA THR A 345 -37.18 -7.66 3.28
C THR A 345 -36.90 -9.10 3.76
N ARG A 346 -36.49 -9.29 5.02
CA ARG A 346 -36.31 -10.62 5.64
C ARG A 346 -37.50 -11.07 6.50
N THR A 347 -38.66 -10.46 6.30
CA THR A 347 -39.90 -10.82 7.00
C THR A 347 -41.09 -10.99 6.07
N GLU A 348 -40.98 -11.82 5.03
CA GLU A 348 -42.15 -12.50 4.43
C GLU A 348 -41.81 -13.94 3.99
#